data_AF-A0A1J4JM29-F1
#
_entry.id   AF-A0A1J4JM29-F1
#
_cell.length_a   1.000
_cell.length_b   1.000
_cell.length_c   1.000
_cell.angle_alpha   90.00
_cell.angle_beta   90.00
_cell.angle_gamma   90.00
#
_symmetry.space_group_name_H-M   'P 1'
#
loop_
_entity.id
_entity.type
_entity.pdbx_description
1 polymer ?
#
loop_
_entity_poly.entity_id
_entity_poly.type
_entity_poly.pdbx_seq_one_letter_code
_entity_poly.pdbx_strand_id
1 'polypeptide(L)'
;MEEKIITPKHISFDLPDDDPKDVLSINKSPRSDSSLSEIISIKTDQHAKLIAACRTKDYYNKKLERLNKQIIDLNQKGESTLSVLGKKKDELLTEKEQLTNNFYSKPSIDFLEEQYLILRDIERQQNYEIEDDNTFRKLGILDSSEDMSMLLKKLNDLLLIINPPHQKRIAQSPNEVILKRRYKVLKSTSRSSIQKATQERETLKREIQILREKLDHENERQILYQSFSS
;
A
#
# COMPACT_ATOMS: atom_id res chain seq x y z
N MET A 1 12.59 15.41 2.61
CA MET A 1 12.88 14.14 3.31
C MET A 1 12.15 13.07 2.53
N GLU A 2 12.89 12.30 1.73
CA GLU A 2 12.32 11.28 0.84
C GLU A 2 12.24 9.95 1.60
N GLU A 3 11.02 9.44 1.77
CA GLU A 3 10.77 8.11 2.34
C GLU A 3 11.02 7.05 1.27
N LYS A 4 12.11 6.29 1.42
CA LYS A 4 12.36 5.10 0.62
C LYS A 4 11.45 3.97 1.11
N ILE A 5 10.51 3.59 0.25
CA ILE A 5 9.69 2.38 0.41
C ILE A 5 10.63 1.17 0.30
N ILE A 6 10.90 0.52 1.42
CA ILE A 6 11.67 -0.73 1.48
C ILE A 6 10.70 -1.86 1.18
N THR A 7 10.67 -2.30 -0.09
CA THR A 7 9.99 -3.55 -0.46
C THR A 7 10.74 -4.75 0.12
N PRO A 8 10.06 -5.79 0.62
CA PRO A 8 10.71 -6.99 1.13
C PRO A 8 11.41 -7.71 -0.03
N LYS A 9 12.75 -7.73 0.00
CA LYS A 9 13.53 -8.62 -0.85
C LYS A 9 13.16 -10.06 -0.49
N HIS A 10 12.78 -10.83 -1.51
CA HIS A 10 12.69 -12.28 -1.45
C HIS A 10 13.97 -12.80 -0.80
N ILE A 11 13.85 -13.38 0.40
CA ILE A 11 14.94 -14.10 1.04
C ILE A 11 14.96 -15.45 0.34
N SER A 12 15.81 -15.59 -0.67
CA SER A 12 16.18 -16.90 -1.21
C SER A 12 16.89 -17.67 -0.11
N PHE A 13 16.31 -18.81 0.26
CA PHE A 13 16.90 -19.78 1.18
C PHE A 13 17.85 -20.66 0.37
N ASP A 14 18.95 -20.07 -0.09
CA ASP A 14 20.04 -20.86 -0.68
C ASP A 14 20.83 -21.48 0.48
N LEU A 15 20.42 -22.69 0.88
CA LEU A 15 21.30 -23.58 1.62
C LEU A 15 22.43 -23.98 0.66
N PRO A 16 23.71 -23.71 0.98
CA PRO A 16 24.79 -24.38 0.29
C PRO A 16 24.83 -25.83 0.76
N ASP A 17 24.48 -26.75 -0.14
CA ASP A 17 24.80 -28.18 -0.06
C ASP A 17 26.31 -28.36 -0.19
N ASP A 18 27.05 -28.00 0.85
CA ASP A 18 28.44 -28.45 1.02
C ASP A 18 28.42 -29.70 1.89
N ASP A 19 28.06 -30.83 1.26
CA ASP A 19 28.39 -32.14 1.77
C ASP A 19 29.89 -32.22 2.02
N PRO A 20 30.35 -32.72 3.18
CA PRO A 20 31.75 -32.97 3.41
C PRO A 20 32.18 -34.10 2.47
N LYS A 21 32.77 -33.73 1.32
CA LYS A 21 33.31 -34.67 0.35
C LYS A 21 34.21 -35.70 1.04
N ASP A 22 33.93 -36.96 0.73
CA ASP A 22 34.71 -38.15 1.06
C ASP A 22 36.21 -37.87 1.08
N VAL A 23 36.81 -37.96 2.27
CA VAL A 23 38.25 -38.06 2.44
C VAL A 23 38.54 -39.35 3.19
N LEU A 24 38.40 -40.51 2.54
CA LEU A 24 39.05 -41.76 2.97
C LEU A 24 39.12 -42.74 1.79
N SER A 25 40.22 -42.70 1.04
CA SER A 25 40.67 -43.82 0.21
C SER A 25 42.18 -43.92 0.33
N ILE A 26 42.64 -44.81 1.21
CA ILE A 26 44.05 -45.24 1.24
C ILE A 26 44.08 -46.76 1.23
N ASN A 27 44.64 -47.27 0.12
CA ASN A 27 44.96 -48.66 -0.17
C ASN A 27 45.62 -49.38 1.02
N LYS A 28 45.07 -50.53 1.41
CA LYS A 28 45.73 -51.49 2.30
C LYS A 28 46.64 -52.41 1.47
N SER A 29 47.94 -52.38 1.74
CA SER A 29 48.88 -53.45 1.36
C SER A 29 49.49 -54.04 2.64
N PRO A 30 49.57 -55.37 2.80
CA PRO A 30 49.96 -55.99 4.06
C PRO A 30 51.43 -56.42 4.02
N ARG A 31 52.32 -55.77 4.81
CA ARG A 31 53.60 -56.38 5.21
C ARG A 31 54.02 -55.98 6.63
N SER A 32 54.60 -56.96 7.30
CA SER A 32 54.82 -57.15 8.73
C SER A 32 56.06 -56.45 9.27
N ASP A 33 55.85 -55.28 9.89
CA ASP A 33 56.71 -54.62 10.90
C ASP A 33 55.83 -54.22 12.11
N SER A 34 55.25 -55.25 12.74
CA SER A 34 53.85 -55.27 13.21
C SER A 34 53.49 -54.51 14.49
N SER A 35 54.36 -53.72 15.10
CA SER A 35 53.99 -52.93 16.30
C SER A 35 54.23 -51.43 16.11
N LEU A 36 55.40 -51.06 15.58
CA LEU A 36 55.73 -49.66 15.38
C LEU A 36 54.93 -49.03 14.23
N SER A 37 54.75 -49.79 13.14
CA SER A 37 53.95 -49.34 11.98
C SER A 37 52.47 -49.15 12.34
N GLU A 38 51.93 -50.03 13.18
CA GLU A 38 50.57 -49.93 13.71
C GLU A 38 50.41 -48.73 14.65
N ILE A 39 51.35 -48.52 15.58
CA ILE A 39 51.37 -47.35 16.47
C ILE A 39 51.46 -46.03 15.66
N ILE A 40 52.31 -45.99 14.63
CA ILE A 40 52.43 -44.82 13.74
C ILE A 40 51.12 -44.58 13.00
N SER A 41 50.49 -45.64 12.45
CA SER A 41 49.20 -45.54 11.77
C SER A 41 48.11 -45.01 12.70
N ILE A 42 47.99 -45.56 13.92
CA ILE A 42 47.02 -45.11 14.93
C ILE A 42 47.27 -43.64 15.30
N LYS A 43 48.52 -43.25 15.52
CA LYS A 43 48.87 -41.85 15.84
C LYS A 43 48.51 -40.90 14.70
N THR A 44 48.74 -41.30 13.45
CA THR A 44 48.36 -40.48 12.28
C THR A 44 46.84 -40.38 12.13
N ASP A 45 46.10 -41.46 12.37
CA ASP A 45 44.64 -41.47 12.33
C ASP A 45 44.04 -40.61 13.45
N GLN A 46 44.55 -40.72 14.68
CA GLN A 46 44.15 -39.86 15.80
C GLN A 46 44.45 -38.39 15.53
N HIS A 47 45.61 -38.07 14.95
CA HIS A 47 45.96 -36.71 14.57
C HIS A 47 45.03 -36.16 13.47
N ALA A 48 44.70 -36.98 12.46
CA ALA A 48 43.74 -36.61 11.43
C ALA A 48 42.34 -36.37 12.01
N LYS A 49 41.88 -37.25 12.92
CA LYS A 49 40.61 -37.10 13.65
C LYS A 49 40.59 -35.83 14.51
N LEU A 50 41.69 -35.50 15.17
CA LEU A 50 41.81 -34.28 15.97
C LEU A 50 41.71 -33.03 15.07
N ILE A 51 42.42 -33.01 13.95
CA ILE A 51 42.32 -31.91 12.98
C ILE A 51 40.90 -31.78 12.44
N ALA A 52 40.24 -32.89 12.09
CA ALA A 52 38.86 -32.90 11.64
C ALA A 52 37.92 -32.34 12.72
N ALA A 53 38.08 -32.77 13.98
CA ALA A 53 37.29 -32.27 15.11
C ALA A 53 37.51 -30.77 15.37
N CYS A 54 38.74 -30.26 15.23
CA CYS A 54 39.02 -28.83 15.33
C CYS A 54 38.31 -28.05 14.20
N ARG A 55 38.39 -28.53 12.97
CA ARG A 55 37.74 -27.89 11.81
C ARG A 55 36.21 -27.89 11.94
N THR A 56 35.61 -28.98 12.39
CA THR A 56 34.16 -29.05 12.60
C THR A 56 33.73 -28.13 13.74
N LYS A 57 34.49 -28.07 14.84
CA LYS A 57 34.24 -27.13 15.93
C LYS A 57 34.25 -25.68 15.43
N ASP A 58 35.26 -25.30 14.66
CA ASP A 58 35.37 -23.95 14.10
C ASP A 58 34.22 -23.63 13.13
N TYR A 59 33.80 -24.60 12.32
CA TYR A 59 32.64 -24.48 11.45
C TYR A 59 31.35 -24.24 12.25
N TYR A 60 31.09 -25.05 13.29
CA TYR A 60 29.91 -24.89 14.12
C TYR A 60 29.90 -23.57 14.88
N ASN A 61 31.06 -23.12 15.39
CA ASN A 61 31.17 -21.81 16.05
C ASN A 61 30.79 -20.67 15.09
N LYS A 62 31.32 -20.69 13.85
CA LYS A 62 30.96 -19.70 12.82
C LYS A 62 29.48 -19.75 12.47
N LYS A 63 28.90 -20.95 12.39
CA LYS A 63 27.45 -21.13 12.14
C LYS A 63 26.63 -20.54 13.29
N LEU A 64 27.03 -20.76 14.53
CA LEU A 64 26.37 -20.25 15.72
C LEU A 64 26.41 -18.71 15.78
N GLU A 65 27.56 -18.10 15.46
CA GLU A 65 27.67 -16.64 15.35
C GLU A 65 26.78 -16.06 14.24
N ARG A 66 26.70 -16.72 13.08
CA ARG A 66 25.82 -16.29 11.99
C ARG A 66 24.35 -16.36 12.38
N LEU A 67 23.93 -17.46 13.02
CA LEU A 67 22.56 -17.62 13.50
C LEU A 67 22.21 -16.58 14.57
N ASN A 68 23.12 -16.29 15.50
CA ASN A 68 22.91 -15.24 16.50
C ASN A 68 22.73 -13.87 15.86
N LYS A 69 23.54 -13.52 14.85
CA LYS A 69 23.36 -12.27 14.09
C LYS A 69 22.00 -12.23 13.38
N GLN A 70 21.58 -13.33 12.76
CA GLN A 70 20.27 -13.41 12.11
C GLN A 70 19.11 -13.24 13.10
N ILE A 71 19.21 -13.81 14.31
CA ILE A 71 18.20 -13.63 15.37
C ILE A 71 18.13 -12.15 15.78
N ILE A 72 19.28 -11.50 15.99
CA ILE A 72 19.32 -10.07 16.34
C ILE A 72 18.68 -9.22 15.24
N ASP A 73 19.03 -9.46 13.98
CA ASP A 73 18.48 -8.73 12.84
C ASP A 73 16.96 -8.96 12.69
N LEU A 74 16.49 -10.18 12.93
CA LEU A 74 15.06 -10.51 12.90
C LEU A 74 14.31 -9.81 14.03
N ASN A 75 14.85 -9.79 15.24
CA ASN A 75 14.24 -9.11 16.38
C ASN A 75 14.14 -7.61 16.12
N GLN A 76 15.20 -6.97 15.61
CA GLN A 76 15.18 -5.54 15.25
C GLN A 76 14.12 -5.22 14.19
N LYS A 77 14.00 -6.08 13.17
CA LYS A 77 12.93 -5.93 12.15
C LYS A 77 11.54 -6.11 12.76
N GLY A 78 11.38 -7.06 13.68
CA GLY A 78 10.15 -7.30 14.41
C GLY A 78 9.73 -6.07 15.22
N GLU A 79 10.65 -5.50 16.01
CA GLU A 79 10.42 -4.29 16.79
C GLU A 79 10.06 -3.08 15.92
N SER A 80 10.77 -2.89 14.81
CA SER A 80 10.48 -1.82 13.85
C SER A 80 9.07 -1.97 13.25
N THR A 81 8.71 -3.19 12.86
CA THR A 81 7.39 -3.49 12.28
C THR A 81 6.27 -3.28 13.31
N LEU A 82 6.48 -3.72 14.55
CA LEU A 82 5.55 -3.49 15.65
C LEU A 82 5.37 -2.01 15.97
N SER A 83 6.45 -1.22 15.92
CA SER A 83 6.38 0.23 16.12
C SER A 83 5.54 0.91 15.04
N VAL A 84 5.74 0.54 13.76
CA VAL A 84 4.94 1.06 12.64
C VAL A 84 3.47 0.67 12.80
N LEU A 85 3.19 -0.58 13.20
CA LEU A 85 1.83 -1.06 13.40
C LEU A 85 1.13 -0.34 14.55
N GLY A 86 1.85 -0.07 15.64
CA GLY A 86 1.37 0.73 16.77
C GLY A 86 0.96 2.14 16.35
N LYS A 87 1.84 2.85 15.62
CA LYS A 87 1.54 4.19 15.09
C LYS A 87 0.31 4.19 14.20
N LYS A 88 0.20 3.22 13.29
CA LYS A 88 -0.95 3.12 12.37
C LYS A 88 -2.25 2.80 13.09
N LYS A 89 -2.19 2.00 14.16
CA LYS A 89 -3.36 1.75 15.03
C LYS A 89 -3.82 3.05 15.69
N ASP A 90 -2.89 3.84 16.23
CA ASP A 90 -3.22 5.10 16.89
C ASP A 90 -3.80 6.13 15.91
N GLU A 91 -3.23 6.24 14.71
CA GLU A 91 -3.78 7.06 13.61
C GLU A 91 -5.23 6.67 13.28
N LEU A 92 -5.51 5.37 13.11
CA LEU A 92 -6.86 4.88 12.82
C LEU A 92 -7.83 5.12 13.98
N LEU A 93 -7.37 5.04 15.23
CA LEU A 93 -8.19 5.38 16.38
C LEU A 93 -8.57 6.86 16.36
N THR A 94 -7.63 7.75 16.07
CA THR A 94 -7.91 9.19 15.97
C THR A 94 -8.86 9.51 14.82
N GLU A 95 -8.71 8.85 13.66
CA GLU A 95 -9.62 9.03 12.52
C GLU A 95 -11.02 8.52 12.84
N LYS A 96 -11.12 7.35 13.49
CA LYS A 96 -12.40 6.81 13.95
C LYS A 96 -13.09 7.79 14.91
N GLU A 97 -12.36 8.33 15.88
CA GLU A 97 -12.90 9.29 16.84
C GLU A 97 -13.38 10.56 16.14
N GLN A 98 -12.59 11.11 15.21
CA GLN A 98 -12.98 12.27 14.40
C GLN A 98 -14.25 11.98 13.58
N LEU A 99 -14.34 10.81 12.95
CA LEU A 99 -15.51 10.43 12.15
C LEU A 99 -16.75 10.28 13.04
N THR A 100 -16.57 9.69 14.22
CA THR A 100 -17.62 9.51 15.22
C THR A 100 -18.13 10.88 15.70
N ASN A 101 -17.22 11.80 16.03
CA ASN A 101 -17.56 13.16 16.42
C ASN A 101 -18.23 13.94 15.27
N ASN A 102 -17.79 13.75 14.03
CA ASN A 102 -18.42 14.35 12.85
C ASN A 102 -19.81 13.78 12.56
N PHE A 103 -20.04 12.51 12.89
CA PHE A 103 -21.34 11.88 12.76
C PHE A 103 -22.32 12.41 13.81
N TYR A 104 -21.90 12.49 15.08
CA TYR A 104 -22.74 12.97 16.17
C TYR A 104 -22.91 14.50 16.21
N SER A 105 -22.00 15.27 15.61
CA SER A 105 -22.14 16.74 15.54
C SER A 105 -23.09 17.21 14.45
N LYS A 106 -23.46 16.34 13.51
CA LYS A 106 -24.43 16.67 12.46
C LYS A 106 -25.85 16.35 12.94
N PRO A 107 -26.83 17.21 12.61
CA PRO A 107 -28.23 16.91 12.88
C PRO A 107 -28.65 15.63 12.14
N SER A 108 -29.63 14.90 12.71
CA SER A 108 -30.17 13.70 12.08
C SER A 108 -30.84 14.01 10.75
N ILE A 109 -30.92 13.01 9.88
CA ILE A 109 -31.63 13.11 8.60
C ILE A 109 -33.10 13.46 8.85
N ASP A 110 -33.73 12.82 9.85
CA ASP A 110 -35.12 13.08 10.22
C ASP A 110 -35.33 14.56 10.60
N PHE A 111 -34.42 15.15 11.37
CA PHE A 111 -34.49 16.57 11.70
C PHE A 111 -34.39 17.45 10.44
N LEU A 112 -33.47 17.13 9.52
CA LEU A 112 -33.32 17.88 8.27
C LEU A 112 -34.56 17.76 7.36
N GLU A 113 -35.20 16.59 7.32
CA GLU A 113 -36.44 16.38 6.58
C GLU A 113 -37.61 17.19 7.17
N GLU A 114 -37.73 17.22 8.50
CA GLU A 114 -38.72 18.08 9.18
C GLU A 114 -38.48 19.57 8.87
N GLN A 115 -37.23 20.05 8.97
CA GLN A 115 -36.91 21.43 8.62
C GLN A 115 -37.19 21.74 7.15
N TYR A 116 -36.94 20.80 6.25
CA TYR A 116 -37.23 20.95 4.82
C TYR A 116 -38.74 21.09 4.57
N LEU A 117 -39.57 20.29 5.24
CA LEU A 117 -41.03 20.40 5.14
C LEU A 117 -41.52 21.77 5.62
N ILE A 118 -41.01 22.24 6.75
CA ILE A 118 -41.33 23.58 7.28
C ILE A 118 -40.95 24.66 6.27
N LEU A 119 -39.73 24.62 5.72
CA LEU A 119 -39.26 25.56 4.71
C LEU A 119 -40.13 25.56 3.46
N ARG A 120 -40.54 24.38 2.99
CA ARG A 120 -41.43 24.21 1.83
C ARG A 120 -42.82 24.79 2.09
N ASP A 121 -43.33 24.64 3.31
CA ASP A 121 -44.62 25.21 3.68
C ASP A 121 -44.53 26.74 3.79
N ILE A 122 -43.41 27.29 4.28
CA ILE A 122 -43.16 28.75 4.24
C ILE A 122 -43.07 29.24 2.79
N GLU A 123 -42.34 28.55 1.92
CA GLU A 123 -42.24 28.90 0.50
C GLU A 123 -43.63 28.92 -0.17
N ARG A 124 -44.47 27.94 0.13
CA ARG A 124 -45.86 27.89 -0.35
C ARG A 124 -46.71 29.04 0.21
N GLN A 125 -46.54 29.38 1.48
CA GLN A 125 -47.24 30.50 2.11
C GLN A 125 -46.72 31.86 1.63
N GLN A 126 -45.47 31.96 1.17
CA GLN A 126 -44.85 33.18 0.68
C GLN A 126 -45.00 33.40 -0.83
N ASN A 127 -45.59 32.45 -1.57
CA ASN A 127 -46.21 32.73 -2.87
C ASN A 127 -47.49 33.57 -2.68
N TYR A 128 -47.37 34.71 -2.00
CA TYR A 128 -48.33 35.80 -2.14
C TYR A 128 -48.20 36.29 -3.59
N GLU A 129 -49.26 36.13 -4.37
CA GLU A 129 -49.44 36.95 -5.56
C GLU A 129 -49.37 38.40 -5.10
N ILE A 130 -48.29 39.07 -5.47
CA ILE A 130 -48.14 40.50 -5.22
C ILE A 130 -49.13 41.19 -6.16
N GLU A 131 -50.37 41.38 -5.71
CA GLU A 131 -51.38 42.12 -6.46
C GLU A 131 -51.26 43.64 -6.27
N ASP A 132 -50.61 44.10 -5.20
CA ASP A 132 -50.61 45.52 -4.84
C ASP A 132 -49.23 46.21 -4.99
N ASP A 133 -49.00 46.73 -6.19
CA ASP A 133 -47.84 47.53 -6.60
C ASP A 133 -47.63 48.78 -5.72
N ASN A 134 -48.70 49.28 -5.07
CA ASN A 134 -48.61 50.48 -4.22
C ASN A 134 -47.63 50.29 -3.06
N THR A 135 -47.47 49.08 -2.56
CA THR A 135 -46.61 48.80 -1.42
C THR A 135 -45.15 49.07 -1.78
N PHE A 136 -44.72 48.64 -2.97
CA PHE A 136 -43.35 48.84 -3.48
C PHE A 136 -43.08 50.29 -3.89
N ARG A 137 -44.13 50.98 -4.35
CA ARG A 137 -44.06 52.42 -4.65
C ARG A 137 -43.92 53.25 -3.37
N LYS A 138 -44.66 52.92 -2.31
CA LYS A 138 -44.54 53.57 -0.99
C LYS A 138 -43.17 53.31 -0.35
N LEU A 139 -42.59 52.13 -0.55
CA LEU A 139 -41.25 51.78 -0.09
C LEU A 139 -40.13 52.43 -0.92
N GLY A 140 -40.46 53.12 -2.03
CA GLY A 140 -39.48 53.75 -2.92
C GLY A 140 -38.64 52.76 -3.73
N ILE A 141 -39.09 51.50 -3.83
CA ILE A 141 -38.41 50.46 -4.63
C ILE A 141 -38.79 50.61 -6.11
N LEU A 142 -40.06 50.93 -6.40
CA LEU A 142 -40.56 51.22 -7.74
C LEU A 142 -40.96 52.69 -7.84
N ASP A 143 -40.60 53.34 -8.95
CA ASP A 143 -41.04 54.72 -9.22
C ASP A 143 -42.48 54.76 -9.75
N SER A 144 -43.13 55.92 -9.67
CA SER A 144 -44.53 56.08 -10.08
C SER A 144 -44.80 55.78 -11.57
N SER A 145 -43.76 55.73 -12.39
CA SER A 145 -43.83 55.41 -13.82
C SER A 145 -43.37 54.00 -14.18
N GLU A 146 -43.01 53.16 -13.20
CA GLU A 146 -42.40 51.85 -13.45
C GLU A 146 -43.38 50.69 -13.20
N ASP A 147 -43.30 49.68 -14.07
CA ASP A 147 -44.08 48.44 -13.98
C ASP A 147 -43.38 47.38 -13.11
N MET A 148 -44.17 46.46 -12.54
CA MET A 148 -43.69 45.37 -11.67
C MET A 148 -42.61 44.48 -12.29
N SER A 149 -42.51 44.43 -13.61
CA SER A 149 -41.41 43.73 -14.29
C SER A 149 -40.02 44.27 -13.91
N MET A 150 -39.91 45.51 -13.45
CA MET A 150 -38.65 46.13 -13.01
C MET A 150 -38.29 45.82 -11.56
N LEU A 151 -39.23 45.27 -10.76
CA LEU A 151 -39.05 45.01 -9.34
C LEU A 151 -37.87 44.05 -9.10
N LEU A 152 -37.85 42.90 -9.78
CA LEU A 152 -36.79 41.90 -9.66
C LEU A 152 -35.41 42.48 -10.00
N LYS A 153 -35.33 43.41 -10.94
CA LYS A 153 -34.08 44.05 -11.34
C LYS A 153 -33.58 45.00 -10.25
N LYS A 154 -34.44 45.90 -9.78
CA LYS A 154 -34.10 46.82 -8.69
C LYS A 154 -33.80 46.12 -7.36
N LEU A 155 -34.49 45.02 -7.06
CA LEU A 155 -34.25 44.22 -5.85
C LEU A 155 -32.89 43.50 -5.92
N ASN A 156 -32.51 42.99 -7.09
CA ASN A 156 -31.16 42.46 -7.33
C ASN A 156 -30.09 43.55 -7.23
N ASP A 157 -30.34 44.74 -7.77
CA ASP A 157 -29.41 45.88 -7.65
C ASP A 157 -29.23 46.28 -6.18
N LEU A 158 -30.32 46.33 -5.41
CA LEU A 158 -30.28 46.57 -3.95
C LEU A 158 -29.54 45.46 -3.19
N LEU A 159 -29.77 44.19 -3.56
CA LEU A 159 -29.05 43.04 -2.99
C LEU A 159 -27.55 43.11 -3.28
N LEU A 160 -27.15 43.55 -4.47
CA LEU A 160 -25.74 43.76 -4.83
C LEU A 160 -25.11 44.93 -4.07
N ILE A 161 -25.91 45.93 -3.66
CA ILE A 161 -25.43 47.05 -2.83
C ILE A 161 -25.28 46.60 -1.36
N ILE A 162 -26.25 45.85 -0.84
CA ILE A 162 -26.28 45.39 0.57
C ILE A 162 -25.29 44.24 0.80
N ASN A 163 -25.16 43.36 -0.18
CA ASN A 163 -24.26 42.22 -0.15
C ASN A 163 -23.40 42.24 -1.42
N PRO A 164 -22.43 43.19 -1.53
CA PRO A 164 -21.53 43.23 -2.66
C PRO A 164 -20.92 41.84 -2.78
N PRO A 165 -20.95 41.21 -3.98
CA PRO A 165 -20.41 39.88 -4.15
C PRO A 165 -19.02 39.95 -3.60
N HIS A 166 -18.80 39.28 -2.47
CA HIS A 166 -17.47 39.11 -1.94
C HIS A 166 -16.75 38.36 -3.06
N GLN A 167 -16.06 39.11 -3.92
CA GLN A 167 -14.96 38.63 -4.70
C GLN A 167 -13.92 38.25 -3.65
N LYS A 168 -14.15 37.11 -3.00
CA LYS A 168 -13.12 36.31 -2.40
C LYS A 168 -12.27 35.91 -3.61
N ARG A 169 -11.36 36.81 -4.00
CA ARG A 169 -10.01 36.40 -4.33
C ARG A 169 -9.53 35.70 -3.07
N ILE A 170 -9.93 34.44 -2.91
CA ILE A 170 -9.28 33.54 -1.98
C ILE A 170 -7.87 33.53 -2.53
N ALA A 171 -7.00 34.35 -1.93
CA ALA A 171 -5.57 34.18 -2.08
C ALA A 171 -5.35 32.70 -1.78
N GLN A 172 -5.04 31.93 -2.83
CA GLN A 172 -4.88 30.48 -2.70
C GLN A 172 -3.93 30.29 -1.54
N SER A 173 -4.46 29.71 -0.45
CA SER A 173 -3.66 29.47 0.73
C SER A 173 -2.40 28.75 0.28
N PRO A 174 -1.21 29.05 0.83
CA PRO A 174 0.02 28.32 0.48
C PRO A 174 -0.19 26.80 0.55
N ASN A 175 -1.09 26.33 1.43
CA ASN A 175 -1.48 24.92 1.52
C ASN A 175 -2.20 24.39 0.27
N GLU A 176 -3.04 25.20 -0.38
CA GLU A 176 -3.77 24.81 -1.60
C GLU A 176 -2.84 24.67 -2.80
N VAL A 177 -1.85 25.55 -2.93
CA VAL A 177 -0.81 25.49 -3.96
C VAL A 177 0.06 24.23 -3.76
N ILE A 178 0.43 23.93 -2.52
CA ILE A 178 1.16 22.71 -2.17
C ILE A 178 0.32 21.47 -2.47
N LEU A 179 -0.97 21.46 -2.15
CA LEU A 179 -1.88 20.34 -2.46
C LEU A 179 -2.00 20.11 -3.97
N LYS A 180 -2.21 21.17 -4.75
CA LYS A 180 -2.27 21.09 -6.22
C LYS A 180 -0.98 20.51 -6.81
N ARG A 181 0.18 20.92 -6.28
CA ARG A 181 1.48 20.37 -6.71
C ARG A 181 1.62 18.89 -6.34
N ARG A 182 1.27 18.48 -5.11
CA ARG A 182 1.29 17.08 -4.67
C ARG A 182 0.35 16.21 -5.50
N TYR A 183 -0.87 16.68 -5.76
CA TYR A 183 -1.83 15.99 -6.60
C TYR A 183 -1.32 15.79 -8.03
N LYS A 184 -0.68 16.80 -8.63
CA LYS A 184 -0.12 16.69 -9.97
C LYS A 184 0.99 15.64 -10.06
N VAL A 185 1.89 15.61 -9.05
CA VAL A 185 2.95 14.60 -8.96
C VAL A 185 2.35 13.20 -8.78
N LEU A 186 1.41 13.04 -7.85
CA LEU A 186 0.74 11.77 -7.59
C LEU A 186 -0.01 11.25 -8.82
N LYS A 187 -0.69 12.13 -9.55
CA LYS A 187 -1.39 11.79 -10.80
C LYS A 187 -0.41 11.31 -11.88
N SER A 188 0.74 11.95 -12.02
CA SER A 188 1.75 11.53 -12.99
C SER A 188 2.44 10.22 -12.62
N THR A 189 2.75 10.01 -11.33
CA THR A 189 3.40 8.78 -10.88
C THR A 189 2.43 7.60 -10.88
N SER A 190 1.18 7.81 -10.43
CA SER A 190 0.13 6.79 -10.45
C SER A 190 -0.18 6.31 -11.87
N ARG A 191 -0.27 7.20 -12.85
CA ARG A 191 -0.50 6.81 -14.25
C ARG A 191 0.62 5.93 -14.80
N SER A 192 1.88 6.27 -14.50
CA SER A 192 3.05 5.46 -14.89
C SER A 192 3.04 4.08 -14.19
N SER A 193 2.76 4.05 -12.89
CA SER A 193 2.67 2.80 -12.13
C SER A 193 1.54 1.88 -12.61
N ILE A 194 0.36 2.44 -12.90
CA ILE A 194 -0.78 1.69 -13.44
C ILE A 194 -0.44 1.15 -14.83
N GLN A 195 0.19 1.96 -15.69
CA GLN A 195 0.60 1.53 -17.02
C GLN A 195 1.62 0.38 -16.95
N LYS A 196 2.61 0.48 -16.05
CA LYS A 196 3.61 -0.57 -15.84
C LYS A 196 2.97 -1.86 -15.32
N ALA A 197 2.09 -1.76 -14.31
CA ALA A 197 1.36 -2.92 -13.78
C ALA A 197 0.47 -3.58 -14.86
N THR A 198 -0.15 -2.77 -15.73
CA THR A 198 -0.94 -3.28 -16.86
C THR A 198 -0.06 -4.03 -17.87
N GLN A 199 1.11 -3.49 -18.19
CA GLN A 199 2.06 -4.14 -19.10
C GLN A 199 2.62 -5.45 -18.54
N GLU A 200 2.96 -5.48 -17.25
CA GLU A 200 3.40 -6.70 -16.55
C GLU A 200 2.28 -7.75 -16.56
N ARG A 201 1.03 -7.35 -16.29
CA ARG A 201 -0.13 -8.25 -16.37
C ARG A 201 -0.30 -8.87 -17.76
N GLU A 202 -0.20 -8.08 -18.83
CA GLU A 202 -0.32 -8.61 -20.20
C GLU A 202 0.87 -9.49 -20.61
N THR A 203 2.04 -9.26 -20.02
CA THR A 203 3.22 -10.11 -20.25
C THR A 203 3.06 -11.46 -19.57
N LEU A 204 2.65 -11.48 -18.30
CA LEU A 204 2.35 -12.70 -17.56
C LEU A 204 1.21 -13.49 -18.20
N LYS A 205 0.18 -12.82 -18.71
CA LYS A 205 -0.93 -13.46 -19.41
C LYS A 205 -0.45 -14.23 -20.67
N ARG A 206 0.48 -13.65 -21.43
CA ARG A 206 1.09 -14.32 -22.60
C ARG A 206 1.97 -15.49 -22.18
N GLU A 207 2.74 -15.34 -21.12
CA GLU A 207 3.60 -16.41 -20.60
C GLU A 207 2.79 -17.61 -20.11
N ILE A 208 1.71 -17.36 -19.36
CA ILE A 208 0.76 -18.40 -18.93
C ILE A 208 0.16 -19.13 -20.14
N GLN A 209 -0.19 -18.39 -21.19
CA GLN A 209 -0.74 -18.99 -22.41
C GLN A 209 0.28 -19.92 -23.08
N ILE A 210 1.53 -19.48 -23.24
CA ILE A 210 2.60 -20.30 -23.82
C ILE A 210 2.86 -21.55 -22.98
N LEU A 211 2.86 -21.42 -21.65
CA LEU A 211 3.05 -22.55 -20.75
C LEU A 211 1.90 -23.57 -20.83
N ARG A 212 0.66 -23.10 -21.00
CA ARG A 212 -0.50 -23.97 -21.24
C ARG A 212 -0.36 -24.74 -22.55
N GLU A 213 -0.02 -24.06 -23.64
CA GLU A 213 0.19 -24.71 -24.94
C GLU A 213 1.31 -25.75 -24.89
N LYS A 214 2.42 -25.46 -24.18
CA LYS A 214 3.50 -26.43 -23.95
C LYS A 214 3.04 -27.63 -23.13
N LEU A 215 2.23 -27.40 -22.09
CA LEU A 215 1.69 -28.47 -21.25
C LEU A 215 0.75 -29.37 -22.06
N ASP A 216 -0.10 -28.79 -22.89
CA ASP A 216 -1.02 -29.52 -23.76
C ASP A 216 -0.25 -30.37 -24.78
N HIS A 217 0.78 -29.82 -25.43
CA HIS A 217 1.66 -30.58 -26.33
C HIS A 217 2.41 -31.71 -25.63
N GLU A 218 2.91 -31.50 -24.41
CA GLU A 218 3.61 -32.56 -23.69
C GLU A 218 2.65 -33.66 -23.20
N ASN A 219 1.43 -33.29 -22.81
CA ASN A 219 0.36 -34.25 -22.51
C ASN A 219 -0.02 -35.08 -23.74
N GLU A 220 -0.19 -34.45 -24.90
CA GLU A 220 -0.43 -35.15 -26.17
C GLU A 220 0.71 -36.13 -26.52
N ARG A 221 1.98 -35.72 -26.31
CA ARG A 221 3.13 -36.61 -26.48
C ARG A 221 3.09 -37.79 -25.52
N GLN A 222 2.77 -37.58 -24.25
CA GLN A 222 2.67 -38.68 -23.28
C GLN A 222 1.57 -39.69 -23.63
N ILE A 223 0.40 -39.21 -24.10
CA ILE A 223 -0.68 -40.07 -24.57
C ILE A 223 -0.22 -40.91 -25.77
N LEU A 224 0.49 -40.30 -26.73
CA LEU A 224 1.07 -41.03 -27.86
C LEU A 224 2.07 -42.10 -27.39
N TYR A 225 3.02 -41.76 -26.51
CA TYR A 225 3.98 -42.73 -25.98
C TYR A 225 3.32 -43.91 -25.25
N GLN A 226 2.25 -43.67 -24.50
CA GLN A 226 1.48 -44.74 -23.86
C GLN A 226 0.74 -45.63 -24.87
N SER A 227 0.22 -45.05 -25.96
CA SER A 227 -0.46 -45.80 -27.02
C SER A 227 0.48 -46.68 -27.86
N PHE A 228 1.77 -46.35 -27.95
CA PHE A 228 2.78 -47.19 -28.62
C PHE A 228 3.43 -48.23 -27.69
N SER A 229 3.21 -48.14 -26.39
CA SER A 229 3.78 -49.05 -25.38
C SER A 229 2.78 -50.12 -24.89
N SER A 230 1.58 -50.14 -25.45
CA SER A 230 0.50 -51.12 -25.20
C SER A 230 0.30 -52.00 -26.44
#